data_AF-A0A4V0I7Q1-F1
#
_entry.id   AF-A0A4V0I7Q1-F1
#
_cell.length_a   1.000
_cell.length_b   1.000
_cell.length_c   1.000
_cell.angle_alpha   90.00
_cell.angle_beta   90.00
_cell.angle_gamma   90.00
#
_symmetry.space_group_name_H-M   'P 1'
#
loop_
_entity.id
_entity.type
_entity.pdbx_description
1 polymer ?
#
loop_
_entity_poly.entity_id
_entity_poly.type
_entity_poly.pdbx_seq_one_letter_code
_entity_poly.pdbx_strand_id
1 'polypeptide(L)'
;MLTVALLILSADLRPIDLGALSLERAHTLDGRTVTVTLLVQKPAYSLLGRTAIGAADRDDGSERGAVLLGRRLDVREGERLVVRGRLDVIRHRADVVNGTVVPAWIEIRVTEAR
;
A
#
# COMPACT_ATOMS: atom_id res chain seq x y z
N MET A 1 -5.85 -45.23 14.79
CA MET A 1 -5.97 -44.50 13.51
C MET A 1 -5.84 -43.02 13.82
N LEU A 2 -4.78 -42.37 13.34
CA LEU A 2 -4.49 -40.96 13.61
C LEU A 2 -4.95 -40.15 12.40
N THR A 3 -6.05 -39.43 12.54
CA THR A 3 -6.55 -38.52 11.50
C THR A 3 -5.77 -37.22 11.60
N VAL A 4 -4.78 -37.04 10.71
CA VAL A 4 -4.11 -35.75 10.53
C VAL A 4 -5.03 -34.86 9.72
N ALA A 5 -5.69 -33.92 10.38
CA ALA A 5 -6.44 -32.85 9.72
C ALA A 5 -5.42 -31.87 9.11
N LEU A 6 -5.24 -31.94 7.79
CA LEU A 6 -4.44 -31.00 7.02
C LEU A 6 -5.21 -29.68 6.89
N LEU A 7 -4.90 -28.69 7.72
CA LEU A 7 -5.33 -27.30 7.57
C LEU A 7 -4.67 -26.72 6.31
N ILE A 8 -5.41 -26.74 5.19
CA ILE A 8 -5.00 -26.07 3.97
C ILE A 8 -5.10 -24.56 4.21
N LEU A 9 -3.97 -23.94 4.55
CA LEU A 9 -3.79 -22.49 4.54
C LEU A 9 -4.01 -22.03 3.09
N SER A 10 -5.24 -21.65 2.74
CA SER A 10 -5.52 -20.96 1.48
C SER A 10 -4.98 -19.53 1.59
N ALA A 11 -3.66 -19.39 1.57
CA ALA A 11 -3.01 -18.14 1.26
C ALA A 11 -3.31 -17.88 -0.21
N ASP A 12 -4.18 -16.92 -0.48
CA ASP A 12 -4.44 -16.43 -1.82
C ASP A 12 -3.10 -16.03 -2.45
N LEU A 13 -2.58 -16.86 -3.35
CA LEU A 13 -1.18 -16.83 -3.82
C LEU A 13 -0.90 -15.67 -4.78
N ARG A 14 -1.94 -14.96 -5.22
CA ARG A 14 -1.82 -13.88 -6.20
C ARG A 14 -1.66 -12.54 -5.47
N PRO A 15 -0.62 -11.74 -5.81
CA PRO A 15 -0.52 -10.38 -5.31
C PRO A 15 -1.79 -9.59 -5.60
N ILE A 16 -2.28 -8.87 -4.59
CA ILE A 16 -3.44 -7.97 -4.71
C ILE A 16 -3.00 -6.75 -5.54
N ASP A 17 -3.74 -6.35 -6.56
CA ASP A 17 -3.47 -5.08 -7.23
C ASP A 17 -3.86 -3.93 -6.29
N LEU A 18 -2.85 -3.26 -5.71
CA LEU A 18 -3.04 -2.14 -4.79
C LEU A 18 -3.70 -0.95 -5.47
N GLY A 19 -3.37 -0.71 -6.75
CA GLY A 19 -3.97 0.37 -7.54
C GLY A 19 -5.46 0.12 -7.80
N ALA A 20 -5.90 -1.13 -7.86
CA ALA A 20 -7.32 -1.49 -8.03
C ALA A 20 -8.06 -1.76 -6.70
N LEU A 21 -7.36 -1.75 -5.56
CA LEU A 21 -7.93 -2.15 -4.27
C LEU A 21 -9.00 -1.15 -3.79
N SER A 22 -10.25 -1.60 -3.68
CA SER A 22 -11.35 -0.78 -3.14
C SER A 22 -11.13 -0.44 -1.65
N LEU A 23 -11.65 0.70 -1.20
CA LEU A 23 -11.59 1.10 0.22
C LEU A 23 -12.26 0.09 1.17
N GLU A 24 -13.41 -0.48 0.78
CA GLU A 24 -14.11 -1.51 1.57
C GLU A 24 -13.21 -2.73 1.79
N ARG A 25 -12.63 -3.27 0.71
CA ARG A 25 -11.70 -4.38 0.81
C ARG A 25 -10.46 -4.01 1.62
N ALA A 26 -9.93 -2.80 1.47
CA ALA A 26 -8.79 -2.34 2.26
C ALA A 26 -9.11 -2.34 3.76
N HIS A 27 -10.31 -1.90 4.17
CA HIS A 27 -10.74 -2.00 5.57
C HIS A 27 -10.78 -3.44 6.10
N THR A 28 -11.17 -4.42 5.28
CA THR A 28 -11.12 -5.84 5.70
C THR A 28 -9.69 -6.39 5.85
N LEU A 29 -8.72 -5.72 5.22
CA LEU A 29 -7.30 -6.09 5.22
C LEU A 29 -6.46 -5.20 6.16
N ASP A 30 -7.08 -4.21 6.80
CA ASP A 30 -6.39 -3.24 7.65
C ASP A 30 -5.64 -3.95 8.80
N GLY A 31 -4.38 -3.56 8.96
CA GLY A 31 -3.42 -4.16 9.88
C GLY A 31 -2.86 -5.53 9.47
N ARG A 32 -3.30 -6.14 8.36
CA ARG A 32 -2.85 -7.47 7.94
C ARG A 32 -1.60 -7.41 7.06
N THR A 33 -0.80 -8.47 7.10
CA THR A 33 0.27 -8.69 6.13
C THR A 33 -0.31 -9.16 4.80
N VAL A 34 0.04 -8.47 3.72
CA VAL A 34 -0.40 -8.73 2.36
C VAL A 34 0.79 -8.74 1.41
N THR A 35 0.62 -9.38 0.26
CA THR A 35 1.48 -9.17 -0.91
C THR A 35 0.67 -8.43 -1.96
N VAL A 36 1.18 -7.32 -2.44
CA VAL A 36 0.52 -6.47 -3.42
C VAL A 36 1.39 -6.29 -4.65
N THR A 37 0.75 -5.97 -5.78
CA THR A 37 1.40 -5.33 -6.91
C THR A 37 0.91 -3.90 -7.06
N LEU A 38 1.77 -2.97 -7.47
CA LEU A 38 1.35 -1.66 -7.94
C LEU A 38 2.15 -1.24 -9.18
N LEU A 39 1.51 -0.47 -10.05
CA LEU A 39 2.18 0.33 -11.06
C LEU A 39 2.53 1.68 -10.44
N VAL A 40 3.81 2.06 -10.44
CA VAL A 40 4.25 3.36 -9.93
C VAL A 40 3.82 4.43 -10.93
N GLN A 41 2.96 5.37 -10.50
CA GLN A 41 2.41 6.42 -11.37
C GLN A 41 2.51 7.82 -10.74
N LYS A 42 3.21 7.92 -9.62
CA LYS A 42 3.57 9.18 -8.98
C LYS A 42 5.10 9.20 -8.76
N PRO A 43 5.74 10.38 -8.79
CA PRO A 43 7.16 10.50 -8.50
C PRO A 43 7.52 9.87 -7.16
N ALA A 44 8.49 8.96 -7.17
CA ALA A 44 9.01 8.37 -5.94
C ALA A 44 9.77 9.44 -5.14
N TYR A 45 9.57 9.46 -3.83
CA TYR A 45 10.33 10.35 -2.95
C TYR A 45 10.85 9.62 -1.72
N SER A 46 11.96 10.11 -1.18
CA SER A 46 12.58 9.55 0.02
C SER A 46 12.38 10.47 1.22
N LEU A 47 11.88 9.89 2.32
CA LEU A 47 11.70 10.57 3.60
C LEU A 47 12.17 9.66 4.73
N LEU A 48 12.99 10.19 5.65
CA LEU A 48 13.49 9.46 6.83
C LEU A 48 14.11 8.08 6.49
N GLY A 49 14.82 8.00 5.35
CA GLY A 49 15.49 6.77 4.92
C GLY A 49 14.56 5.69 4.35
N ARG A 50 13.31 6.05 4.05
CA ARG A 50 12.31 5.21 3.38
C ARG A 50 11.96 5.82 2.03
N THR A 51 11.47 4.98 1.13
CA THR A 51 11.00 5.43 -0.20
C THR A 51 9.49 5.25 -0.27
N ALA A 52 8.77 6.33 -0.55
CA ALA A 52 7.33 6.30 -0.80
C ALA A 52 7.07 6.30 -2.30
N ILE A 53 6.13 5.45 -2.71
CA ILE A 53 5.68 5.31 -4.10
C ILE A 53 4.15 5.24 -4.13
N GLY A 54 3.55 5.76 -5.19
CA GLY A 54 2.10 5.83 -5.35
C GLY A 54 1.61 5.21 -6.64
N ALA A 55 0.40 4.63 -6.60
CA ALA A 55 -0.38 4.30 -7.78
C ALA A 55 -1.13 5.54 -8.29
N ALA A 56 -1.81 5.44 -9.44
CA ALA A 56 -2.71 6.50 -9.89
C ALA A 56 -3.84 6.74 -8.88
N ASP A 57 -4.32 7.98 -8.89
CA ASP A 57 -5.50 8.38 -8.14
C ASP A 57 -6.76 7.67 -8.65
N ARG A 58 -7.73 7.55 -7.76
CA ARG A 58 -9.04 7.01 -8.05
C ARG A 58 -10.12 7.96 -7.57
N ASP A 59 -11.26 7.89 -8.22
CA ASP A 59 -12.44 8.72 -7.93
C ASP A 59 -13.18 8.33 -6.63
N ASP A 60 -12.49 7.67 -5.69
CA ASP A 60 -13.00 7.37 -4.35
C ASP A 60 -12.34 8.21 -3.25
N GLY A 61 -11.55 9.22 -3.64
CA GLY A 61 -10.89 10.15 -2.73
C GLY A 61 -9.81 9.50 -1.84
N SER A 62 -9.43 8.25 -2.12
CA SER A 62 -8.41 7.54 -1.37
C SER A 62 -7.10 7.45 -2.16
N GLU A 63 -5.99 7.78 -1.50
CA GLU A 63 -4.66 7.56 -2.05
C GLU A 63 -4.21 6.11 -1.83
N ARG A 64 -3.39 5.59 -2.75
CA ARG A 64 -2.84 4.23 -2.69
C ARG A 64 -1.34 4.26 -2.92
N GLY A 65 -0.58 3.68 -2.01
CA GLY A 65 0.86 3.71 -2.10
C GLY A 65 1.55 2.68 -1.23
N ALA A 66 2.86 2.56 -1.44
CA ALA A 66 3.72 1.72 -0.63
C ALA A 66 4.89 2.53 -0.07
N VAL A 67 5.31 2.16 1.14
CA VAL A 67 6.53 2.66 1.79
C VAL A 67 7.53 1.52 1.84
N LEU A 68 8.60 1.65 1.05
CA LEU A 68 9.67 0.68 0.91
C LEU A 68 10.76 0.87 1.97
N LEU A 69 11.43 -0.22 2.33
CA LEU A 69 12.63 -0.23 3.15
C LEU A 69 13.77 0.46 2.38
N GLY A 70 14.46 1.39 3.07
CA GLY A 70 15.64 2.05 2.53
C GLY A 70 15.34 3.15 1.51
N ARG A 71 16.42 3.78 1.03
CA ARG A 71 16.40 4.73 -0.08
C ARG A 71 16.58 3.95 -1.38
N ARG A 72 15.51 3.87 -2.16
CA ARG A 72 15.41 3.12 -3.42
C ARG A 72 15.52 4.12 -4.57
N LEU A 73 16.74 4.30 -5.07
CA LEU A 73 17.04 5.18 -6.22
C LEU A 73 16.78 4.48 -7.56
N ASP A 74 16.48 3.18 -7.51
CA ASP A 74 16.22 2.30 -8.63
C ASP A 74 14.76 2.37 -9.13
N VAL A 75 13.82 2.80 -8.28
CA VAL A 75 12.39 2.79 -8.60
C VAL A 75 12.01 3.96 -9.51
N ARG A 76 11.26 3.64 -10.58
CA ARG A 76 10.85 4.62 -11.59
C ARG A 76 9.34 4.63 -11.81
N GLU A 77 8.82 5.76 -12.25
CA GLU A 77 7.45 5.84 -12.78
C GLU A 77 7.30 4.92 -14.01
N GLY A 78 6.13 4.28 -14.12
CA GLY A 78 5.83 3.25 -15.11
C GLY A 78 6.30 1.85 -14.74
N GLU A 79 7.07 1.69 -13.67
CA GLU A 79 7.51 0.36 -13.20
C GLU A 79 6.41 -0.34 -12.40
N ARG A 80 6.24 -1.65 -12.64
CA ARG A 80 5.36 -2.49 -11.82
C ARG A 80 6.19 -3.21 -10.75
N LEU A 81 5.84 -2.97 -9.49
CA LEU A 81 6.51 -3.57 -8.34
C LEU A 81 5.60 -4.56 -7.63
N VAL A 82 6.22 -5.52 -6.95
CA VAL A 82 5.57 -6.42 -6.00
C VAL A 82 6.14 -6.12 -4.61
N VAL A 83 5.26 -5.84 -3.65
CA VAL A 83 5.62 -5.45 -2.29
C VAL A 83 4.92 -6.38 -1.31
N ARG A 84 5.66 -6.94 -0.36
CA ARG A 84 5.09 -7.66 0.78
C ARG A 84 5.22 -6.80 2.02
N GLY A 85 4.12 -6.56 2.71
CA GLY A 85 4.09 -5.62 3.81
C GLY A 85 2.80 -5.64 4.60
N ARG A 86 2.72 -4.76 5.59
CA ARG A 86 1.49 -4.53 6.35
C ARG A 86 0.65 -3.48 5.62
N LEU A 87 -0.62 -3.78 5.40
CA LEU A 87 -1.59 -2.81 4.89
C LEU A 87 -2.19 -2.03 6.05
N ASP A 88 -2.23 -0.71 5.92
CA ASP A 88 -2.88 0.20 6.86
C ASP A 88 -3.84 1.13 6.11
N VAL A 89 -5.05 1.36 6.65
CA VAL A 89 -5.99 2.38 6.18
C VAL A 89 -5.92 3.59 7.10
N ILE A 90 -5.28 4.65 6.63
CA ILE A 90 -4.95 5.84 7.42
C ILE A 90 -5.94 6.95 7.09
N ARG A 91 -6.51 7.60 8.10
CA ARG A 91 -7.35 8.80 7.96
C ARG A 91 -6.52 10.02 8.30
N HIS A 92 -6.18 10.81 7.29
CA HIS A 92 -5.50 12.08 7.45
C HIS A 92 -6.53 13.18 7.69
N ARG A 93 -6.30 13.99 8.72
CA ARG A 93 -7.11 15.18 8.97
C ARG A 93 -6.74 16.26 7.97
N ALA A 94 -7.67 17.17 7.70
CA ALA A 94 -7.34 18.38 6.96
C ALA A 94 -6.28 19.18 7.74
N ASP A 95 -5.34 19.77 7.02
CA ASP A 95 -4.23 20.53 7.61
C ASP A 95 -3.78 21.67 6.69
N VAL A 96 -2.93 22.55 7.19
CA VAL A 96 -2.31 23.63 6.42
C VAL A 96 -0.82 23.36 6.28
N VAL A 97 -0.40 23.01 5.07
CA VAL A 97 1.01 22.74 4.75
C VAL A 97 1.56 23.91 3.94
N ASN A 98 2.55 24.62 4.51
CA ASN A 98 3.17 25.80 3.88
C ASN A 98 2.14 26.85 3.42
N GLY A 99 1.11 27.12 4.23
CA GLY A 99 0.05 28.07 3.93
C GLY A 99 -1.02 27.57 2.96
N THR A 100 -0.90 26.34 2.44
CA THR A 100 -1.90 25.72 1.56
C THR A 100 -2.79 24.77 2.36
N VAL A 101 -4.11 24.89 2.20
CA VAL A 101 -5.06 23.95 2.80
C VAL A 101 -5.00 22.61 2.07
N VAL A 102 -4.64 21.57 2.79
CA VAL A 102 -4.74 20.18 2.36
C VAL A 102 -6.03 19.61 2.95
N PRO A 103 -7.02 19.19 2.15
CA PRO A 103 -8.26 18.63 2.68
C PRO A 103 -7.99 17.31 3.40
N ALA A 104 -8.92 16.84 4.22
CA ALA A 104 -8.83 15.50 4.81
C ALA A 104 -8.89 14.43 3.71
N TRP A 105 -8.15 13.34 3.87
CA TRP A 105 -8.14 12.23 2.91
C TRP A 105 -7.89 10.89 3.58
N ILE A 106 -8.15 9.82 2.84
CA ILE A 106 -7.83 8.45 3.25
C ILE A 106 -6.64 7.97 2.44
N GLU A 107 -5.73 7.27 3.10
CA GLU A 107 -4.62 6.60 2.44
C GLU A 107 -4.66 5.10 2.72
N ILE A 108 -4.58 4.30 1.67
CA ILE A 108 -4.38 2.86 1.72
C ILE A 108 -2.88 2.62 1.48
N ARG A 109 -2.15 2.36 2.56
CA ARG A 109 -0.69 2.25 2.54
C ARG A 109 -0.25 0.82 2.78
N VAL A 110 0.72 0.33 2.00
CA VAL A 110 1.47 -0.88 2.33
C VAL A 110 2.87 -0.53 2.79
N THR A 111 3.21 -0.85 4.02
CA THR A 111 4.58 -0.67 4.54
C THR A 111 5.36 -1.98 4.40
N GLU A 112 6.43 -1.96 3.62
CA GLU A 112 7.26 -3.14 3.35
C GLU A 112 7.83 -3.72 4.65
N ALA A 113 7.70 -5.04 4.78
CA ALA A 113 8.26 -5.81 5.90
C ALA A 113 9.69 -6.28 5.56
N ARG A 114 10.51 -6.46 6.59
CA ARG A 114 11.82 -7.14 6.46
C ARG A 114 11.67 -8.63 6.22
#